data_AF-A0A3S1PZ33-F1
#
_entry.id   AF-A0A3S1PZ33-F1
#
_cell.length_a   1.000
_cell.length_b   1.000
_cell.length_c   1.000
_cell.angle_alpha   90.00
_cell.angle_beta   90.00
_cell.angle_gamma   90.00
#
_symmetry.space_group_name_H-M   'P 1'
#
loop_
_entity.id
_entity.type
_entity.pdbx_description
1 polymer ?
#
loop_
_entity_poly.entity_id
_entity_poly.type
_entity_poly.pdbx_seq_one_letter_code
_entity_poly.pdbx_strand_id
1 'polypeptide(L)' 'NHQRSRIDRRSVRVSLTPKGNEVADVVAGLYERHVGSIEAVGGINTDEFKQMNRALQRLDRFWNDTIAYRM' A
#
# COMPACT_ATOMS: atom_id res chain seq x y z
N ASN A 1 14.92 11.44 1.85
CA ASN A 1 14.90 12.90 2.00
C ASN A 1 14.03 13.25 3.20
N HIS A 2 14.55 14.06 4.13
CA HIS A 2 13.89 14.36 5.40
C HIS A 2 14.07 15.85 5.69
N GLN A 3 12.97 16.59 5.72
CA GLN A 3 12.99 18.04 5.95
C GLN A 3 11.93 18.40 6.99
N ARG A 4 12.36 19.13 8.03
CA ARG A 4 11.42 19.74 8.98
C ARG A 4 10.71 20.92 8.32
N SER A 5 9.42 21.07 8.59
CA SER A 5 8.69 22.25 8.15
C SER A 5 9.26 23.51 8.81
N ARG A 6 9.32 24.59 8.03
CA ARG A 6 9.74 25.91 8.53
C ARG A 6 8.66 26.60 9.36
N ILE A 7 7.40 26.25 9.16
CA ILE A 7 6.23 26.90 9.79
C ILE A 7 5.83 26.16 11.07
N ASP A 8 5.86 24.84 11.05
CA ASP A 8 5.56 24.01 12.22
C ASP A 8 6.70 23.02 12.49
N ARG A 9 7.45 23.26 13.56
CA ARG A 9 8.61 22.45 13.95
C ARG A 9 8.25 21.02 14.36
N ARG A 10 6.96 20.71 14.53
CA ARG A 10 6.44 19.36 14.83
C ARG A 10 6.20 18.53 13.57
N SER A 11 6.06 19.18 12.41
CA SER A 11 5.81 18.47 11.15
C SER A 11 7.10 18.21 10.38
N VAL A 12 7.17 17.02 9.78
CA VAL A 12 8.29 16.54 8.98
C VAL A 12 7.74 16.09 7.63
N ARG A 13 8.38 16.56 6.56
CA ARG A 13 8.15 16.03 5.22
C ARG A 13 9.18 14.95 4.93
N VAL A 14 8.68 13.76 4.62
CA VAL A 14 9.48 12.64 4.14
C VAL A 14 9.21 12.46 2.65
N SER A 15 10.27 12.28 1.87
CA SER A 15 10.16 11.88 0.47
C SER A 15 11.27 10.90 0.11
N LEU A 16 11.02 10.15 -0.95
CA LEU A 16 12.02 9.24 -1.51
C LEU A 16 13.25 10.03 -1.96
N THR A 17 14.42 9.42 -1.78
CA THR A 17 15.66 9.85 -2.45
C THR A 17 15.64 9.40 -3.91
N PRO A 18 16.54 9.90 -4.77
CA PRO A 18 16.68 9.36 -6.13
C PRO A 18 16.81 7.84 -6.15
N LYS A 19 17.73 7.29 -5.33
CA LYS A 19 17.87 5.83 -5.12
C LYS A 19 16.58 5.18 -4.60
N GLY A 20 15.82 5.87 -3.75
CA GLY A 20 14.53 5.38 -3.26
C GLY A 20 13.48 5.27 -4.37
N ASN A 21 13.46 6.21 -5.31
CA ASN A 21 12.59 6.13 -6.49
C ASN A 21 13.02 4.99 -7.41
N GLU A 22 14.33 4.80 -7.64
CA GLU A 22 14.84 3.68 -8.45
C GLU A 22 14.38 2.32 -7.90
N VAL A 23 14.44 2.13 -6.59
CA VAL A 23 13.94 0.90 -5.96
C VAL A 23 12.42 0.78 -6.09
N ALA A 24 11.69 1.89 -5.90
CA ALA A 24 10.23 1.91 -6.07
C ALA A 24 9.82 1.50 -7.49
N ASP A 25 10.54 1.96 -8.52
CA ASP A 25 10.28 1.62 -9.92
C ASP A 25 10.54 0.12 -10.20
N VAL A 26 11.62 -0.44 -9.66
CA VAL A 26 11.91 -1.88 -9.77
C VAL A 26 10.81 -2.72 -9.12
N VAL A 27 10.36 -2.33 -7.93
CA VAL A 27 9.29 -3.02 -7.20
C VAL A 27 7.96 -2.88 -7.95
N ALA A 28 7.64 -1.70 -8.47
CA ALA A 28 6.44 -1.48 -9.28
C ALA A 28 6.44 -2.39 -10.52
N GLY A 29 7.57 -2.46 -11.24
CA GLY A 29 7.72 -3.36 -12.38
C GLY A 29 7.58 -4.84 -12.02
N LEU A 30 8.00 -5.25 -10.81
CA LEU A 30 7.78 -6.61 -10.30
C LEU A 30 6.29 -6.88 -10.09
N TYR A 31 5.56 -5.95 -9.48
CA TYR A 31 4.11 -6.07 -9.27
C TYR A 31 3.34 -6.17 -10.58
N GLU A 32 3.67 -5.36 -11.59
CA GLU A 32 3.03 -5.43 -12.91
C GLU A 32 3.18 -6.81 -13.55
N ARG A 33 4.39 -7.38 -13.54
CA ARG A 33 4.63 -8.76 -14.03
C ARG A 33 3.84 -9.79 -13.22
N HIS A 34 3.77 -9.60 -11.91
CA HIS A 34 3.08 -10.53 -11.03
C HIS A 34 1.57 -10.52 -11.27
N VAL A 35 0.96 -9.34 -11.41
CA VAL A 35 -0.47 -9.18 -11.71
C VAL A 35 -0.81 -9.84 -13.05
N GLY A 36 -0.03 -9.56 -14.10
CA GLY A 36 -0.25 -10.20 -15.40
C GLY A 36 -0.11 -11.73 -15.35
N SER A 37 0.84 -12.26 -14.56
CA SER A 37 1.01 -13.70 -14.39
C SER A 37 -0.15 -14.34 -13.60
N ILE A 38 -0.69 -13.66 -12.59
CA ILE A 38 -1.82 -14.18 -11.82
C ILE A 38 -3.07 -14.22 -12.69
N GLU A 39 -3.34 -13.20 -13.49
CA GLU A 39 -4.49 -13.21 -14.40
C GLU A 39 -4.38 -14.37 -15.41
N ALA A 40 -3.19 -14.55 -16.00
CA ALA A 40 -2.96 -15.60 -17.00
C ALA A 40 -2.98 -17.03 -16.46
N VAL A 41 -2.45 -17.27 -15.25
CA VAL A 41 -2.28 -18.63 -14.69
C VAL A 41 -3.29 -18.94 -13.58
N GLY A 42 -3.55 -17.96 -12.71
CA GLY A 42 -4.47 -18.10 -11.59
C GLY A 42 -5.93 -17.80 -11.94
N GLY A 43 -6.19 -17.20 -13.11
CA GLY A 43 -7.54 -16.85 -13.55
C GLY A 43 -8.21 -15.75 -12.71
N ILE A 44 -7.45 -15.09 -11.83
CA ILE A 44 -7.95 -14.01 -10.96
C ILE A 44 -7.76 -12.70 -11.70
N ASN A 45 -8.86 -12.11 -12.13
CA ASN A 45 -8.84 -10.84 -12.85
C ASN A 45 -8.84 -9.63 -11.90
N THR A 46 -8.69 -8.46 -12.49
CA THR A 46 -8.62 -7.18 -11.75
C THR A 46 -9.85 -6.91 -10.86
N ASP A 47 -11.04 -7.35 -11.26
CA ASP A 47 -12.26 -7.10 -10.49
C ASP A 47 -12.38 -8.01 -9.26
N GLU A 48 -11.90 -9.25 -9.35
CA GLU A 48 -11.79 -10.15 -8.20
C GLU A 48 -10.80 -9.60 -7.17
N PHE A 49 -9.66 -9.05 -7.63
CA PHE A 49 -8.72 -8.34 -6.76
C PHE A 49 -9.38 -7.13 -6.06
N LYS A 50 -10.17 -6.34 -6.76
CA LYS A 50 -10.92 -5.23 -6.14
C LYS A 50 -11.89 -5.74 -5.08
N GLN A 51 -12.60 -6.82 -5.35
CA GLN A 51 -13.55 -7.41 -4.40
C GLN A 51 -12.83 -7.93 -3.15
N MET A 52 -11.73 -8.65 -3.33
CA MET A 52 -10.88 -9.15 -2.24
C MET A 52 -10.32 -8.00 -1.40
N ASN A 53 -9.76 -6.96 -2.02
CA ASN A 53 -9.26 -5.78 -1.31
C ASN A 53 -10.34 -5.10 -0.45
N ARG A 54 -11.56 -4.95 -0.98
CA ARG A 54 -12.67 -4.42 -0.19
C ARG A 54 -13.04 -5.33 0.98
N ALA A 55 -13.00 -6.65 0.79
CA ALA A 55 -13.28 -7.60 1.87
C ALA A 55 -12.23 -7.52 2.99
N LEU A 56 -10.95 -7.49 2.62
CA LEU A 56 -9.84 -7.35 3.56
C LEU A 56 -9.88 -6.02 4.32
N GLN A 57 -10.17 -4.91 3.65
CA GLN A 57 -10.33 -3.60 4.31
C GLN A 57 -11.49 -3.58 5.32
N ARG A 58 -12.62 -4.22 4.99
CA ARG A 58 -13.74 -4.35 5.94
C ARG A 58 -13.36 -5.20 7.15
N LEU A 59 -12.61 -6.27 6.92
CA LEU A 59 -12.14 -7.17 7.97
C LEU A 59 -11.15 -6.46 8.92
N ASP A 60 -10.19 -5.72 8.35
CA ASP A 60 -9.26 -4.89 9.11
C ASP A 60 -9.99 -3.83 9.96
N ARG A 61 -10.96 -3.13 9.37
CA ARG A 61 -11.80 -2.18 10.12
C ARG A 61 -12.55 -2.86 11.27
N PHE A 62 -13.19 -4.00 10.99
CA PHE A 62 -13.93 -4.75 12.00
C PHE A 62 -13.04 -5.17 13.18
N TRP A 63 -11.82 -5.65 12.92
CA TRP A 63 -10.89 -6.02 13.98
C TRP A 63 -10.39 -4.82 14.77
N ASN A 64 -10.04 -3.72 14.09
CA ASN A 64 -9.62 -2.48 14.76
C ASN A 64 -10.72 -1.93 15.67
N ASP A 65 -11.97 -1.93 15.20
CA ASP A 65 -13.12 -1.51 16.01
C ASP A 65 -13.30 -2.46 17.21
N THR A 66 -13.21 -3.78 17.01
CA THR A 66 -13.39 -4.78 18.08
C THR A 66 -12.30 -4.70 19.17
N ILE A 67 -11.06 -4.36 18.80
CA ILE A 67 -9.95 -4.17 19.75
C ILE A 67 -10.14 -2.86 20.53
N ALA A 68 -10.61 -1.80 19.87
CA ALA A 68 -10.83 -0.49 20.50
C ALA A 68 -11.91 -0.50 21.59
N TYR A 69 -12.94 -1.35 21.49
CA TYR A 69 -14.03 -1.46 22.47
C TYR A 69 -13.78 -2.52 23.57
N ARG A 70 -12.61 -3.18 23.58
CA ARG A 70 -12.26 -4.23 24.57
C ARG A 70 -11.11 -3.85 25.53
N MET A 71 -10.65 -2.60 25.51
CA MET A 71 -9.85 -1.99 26.60
C MET A 71 -10.73 -1.07 27.44
#